data_AF-A0A6B2LHM3-F1
#
_entry.id   AF-A0A6B2LHM3-F1
#
_cell.length_a   1.000
_cell.length_b   1.000
_cell.length_c   1.000
_cell.angle_alpha   90.00
_cell.angle_beta   90.00
_cell.angle_gamma   90.00
#
_symmetry.space_group_name_H-M   'P 1'
#
loop_
_entity.id
_entity.type
_entity.pdbx_description
1 polymer ?
#
loop_
_entity_poly.entity_id
_entity_poly.type
_entity_poly.pdbx_seq_one_letter_code
_entity_poly.pdbx_strand_id
1 'polypeptide(L)'
;MMIQTEPRNASLHVLSGELPTLYRYDKMTPAISTNSQIVIEGRHVPSKTWYVGVYAYTNATYTINVISRQKCPNDCSGNGNCTLGKCFCMHPYIGEDCSNFVLPITSDVPLVGRTYYNYWVYYTIEVFGQNGFIINLTQSVNFDPLNVPVVYVREGAIPDYSNYDYIFSLHNGPTNLLKIFPGSGIWYIG
;
A
#
# COMPACT_ATOMS: atom_id res chain seq x y z
N MET A 1 -46.12 -13.05 -34.10
CA MET A 1 -45.91 -12.96 -32.64
C MET A 1 -44.63 -13.71 -32.34
N MET A 2 -43.48 -13.02 -32.30
CA MET A 2 -42.20 -13.65 -31.97
C MET A 2 -41.95 -13.45 -30.47
N ILE A 3 -42.11 -14.52 -29.70
CA ILE A 3 -41.77 -14.52 -28.27
C ILE A 3 -40.31 -14.95 -28.18
N GLN A 4 -39.38 -13.99 -28.17
CA GLN A 4 -38.06 -14.22 -27.60
C GLN A 4 -38.13 -13.86 -26.12
N THR A 5 -38.47 -14.84 -25.29
CA THR A 5 -38.22 -14.77 -23.85
C THR A 5 -36.75 -15.07 -23.62
N GLU A 6 -35.91 -14.05 -23.52
CA GLU A 6 -34.60 -14.22 -22.88
C GLU A 6 -34.80 -14.75 -21.44
N PRO A 7 -33.91 -15.62 -20.94
CA PRO A 7 -34.11 -16.31 -19.67
C PRO A 7 -33.88 -15.35 -18.49
N ARG A 8 -34.91 -14.61 -18.07
CA ARG A 8 -34.90 -13.82 -16.83
C ARG A 8 -34.99 -14.68 -15.56
N ASN A 9 -34.40 -15.88 -15.57
CA ASN A 9 -34.61 -16.89 -14.53
C ASN A 9 -33.34 -17.23 -13.76
N ALA A 10 -32.20 -16.62 -14.11
CA ALA A 10 -30.92 -16.85 -13.44
C ALA A 10 -30.31 -15.54 -12.93
N SER A 11 -29.55 -15.63 -11.85
CA SER A 11 -28.88 -14.53 -11.15
C SER A 11 -27.42 -14.90 -10.90
N LEU A 12 -26.53 -13.91 -10.95
CA LEU A 12 -25.10 -14.07 -10.69
C LEU A 12 -24.80 -13.45 -9.33
N HIS A 13 -24.06 -14.15 -8.48
CA HIS A 13 -23.68 -13.72 -7.14
C HIS A 13 -22.17 -13.87 -6.95
N VAL A 14 -21.54 -12.94 -6.24
CA VAL A 14 -20.12 -13.03 -5.90
C VAL A 14 -19.90 -12.75 -4.42
N LEU A 15 -18.96 -13.47 -3.80
CA LEU A 15 -18.61 -13.31 -2.39
C LEU A 15 -17.11 -13.57 -2.19
N SER A 16 -16.46 -12.74 -1.39
CA SER A 16 -15.04 -12.91 -1.03
C SER A 16 -14.86 -13.85 0.17
N GLY A 17 -13.96 -14.81 0.04
CA GLY A 17 -13.55 -15.74 1.11
C GLY A 17 -14.45 -16.96 1.32
N GLU A 18 -15.72 -16.91 0.90
CA GLU A 18 -16.69 -18.01 1.06
C GLU A 18 -17.60 -18.16 -0.18
N LEU A 19 -18.28 -19.30 -0.31
CA LEU A 19 -19.23 -19.55 -1.40
C LEU A 19 -20.48 -18.64 -1.27
N PRO A 20 -20.91 -17.93 -2.33
CA PRO A 20 -22.10 -17.09 -2.28
C PRO A 20 -23.39 -17.93 -2.19
N THR A 21 -24.41 -17.36 -1.57
CA THR A 21 -25.78 -17.88 -1.56
C THR A 21 -26.75 -16.82 -2.08
N LEU A 22 -28.01 -17.20 -2.30
CA LEU A 22 -29.10 -16.28 -2.63
C LEU A 22 -29.24 -15.08 -1.67
N TYR A 23 -28.82 -15.26 -0.42
CA TYR A 23 -28.99 -14.27 0.65
C TYR A 23 -27.67 -13.74 1.19
N ARG A 24 -26.53 -14.30 0.73
CA ARG A 24 -25.20 -13.93 1.19
C ARG A 24 -24.27 -13.75 0.00
N TYR A 25 -24.00 -12.50 -0.33
CA TYR A 25 -23.14 -12.08 -1.43
C TYR A 25 -22.59 -10.67 -1.16
N ASP A 26 -21.46 -10.34 -1.79
CA ASP A 26 -20.91 -8.98 -1.83
C ASP A 26 -21.57 -8.17 -2.96
N LYS A 27 -21.79 -8.78 -4.12
CA LYS A 27 -22.53 -8.20 -5.26
C LYS A 27 -23.35 -9.26 -5.98
N MET A 28 -24.45 -8.86 -6.61
CA MET A 28 -25.25 -9.73 -7.47
C MET A 28 -25.83 -9.02 -8.69
N THR A 29 -26.21 -9.78 -9.71
CA THR A 29 -27.14 -9.33 -10.75
C THR A 29 -28.53 -9.93 -10.48
N PRO A 30 -29.60 -9.11 -10.43
CA PRO A 30 -30.96 -9.62 -10.20
C PRO A 30 -31.46 -10.54 -11.32
N ALA A 31 -30.97 -10.33 -12.55
CA ALA A 31 -31.20 -11.18 -13.71
C ALA A 31 -29.96 -11.22 -14.61
N ILE A 32 -29.67 -12.39 -15.17
CA ILE A 32 -28.63 -12.58 -16.19
C ILE A 32 -29.28 -12.33 -17.57
N SER A 33 -28.85 -11.28 -18.25
CA SER A 33 -29.11 -11.02 -19.66
C SER A 33 -27.78 -10.90 -20.42
N THR A 34 -27.84 -10.69 -21.73
CA THR A 34 -26.66 -10.57 -22.61
C THR A 34 -25.62 -9.54 -22.18
N ASN A 35 -25.98 -8.56 -21.34
CA ASN A 35 -25.08 -7.50 -20.85
C ASN A 35 -24.84 -7.54 -19.32
N SER A 36 -25.24 -8.60 -18.63
CA SER A 36 -25.05 -8.70 -17.18
C SER A 36 -23.58 -8.90 -16.84
N GLN A 37 -22.98 -7.92 -16.15
CA GLN A 37 -21.60 -7.97 -15.65
C GLN A 37 -21.55 -7.58 -14.18
N ILE A 38 -20.65 -8.22 -13.42
CA ILE A 38 -20.27 -7.79 -12.07
C ILE A 38 -18.81 -7.37 -12.14
N VAL A 39 -18.54 -6.11 -11.79
CA VAL A 39 -17.18 -5.57 -11.70
C VAL A 39 -16.79 -5.46 -10.23
N ILE A 40 -15.66 -6.09 -9.88
CA ILE A 40 -15.02 -5.98 -8.58
C ILE A 40 -13.78 -5.10 -8.76
N GLU A 41 -13.86 -3.87 -8.28
CA GLU A 41 -12.81 -2.85 -8.41
C GLU A 41 -12.82 -1.92 -7.20
N GLY A 42 -11.68 -1.27 -6.94
CA GLY A 42 -11.52 -0.30 -5.85
C GLY A 42 -10.19 -0.44 -5.11
N ARG A 43 -9.85 0.57 -4.30
CA ARG A 43 -8.61 0.62 -3.50
C ARG A 43 -8.57 -0.41 -2.36
N HIS A 44 -9.73 -0.97 -1.99
CA HIS A 44 -9.88 -1.91 -0.88
C HIS A 44 -10.49 -3.24 -1.30
N VAL A 45 -10.21 -3.71 -2.53
CA VAL A 45 -10.61 -5.07 -2.92
C VAL A 45 -9.75 -6.04 -2.10
N PRO A 46 -10.34 -6.83 -1.17
CA PRO A 46 -9.55 -7.72 -0.33
C PRO A 46 -8.80 -8.74 -1.18
N SER A 47 -7.55 -9.01 -0.80
CA SER A 47 -6.71 -10.10 -1.35
C SER A 47 -7.20 -11.46 -0.86
N LYS A 48 -8.47 -11.78 -1.12
CA LYS A 48 -9.13 -13.05 -0.80
C LYS A 48 -9.47 -13.79 -2.09
N THR A 49 -9.70 -15.09 -1.97
CA THR A 49 -10.34 -15.87 -3.04
C THR A 49 -11.76 -15.36 -3.24
N TRP A 50 -12.12 -15.04 -4.48
CA TRP A 50 -13.48 -14.65 -4.85
C TRP A 50 -14.22 -15.85 -5.42
N TYR A 51 -15.41 -16.13 -4.88
CA TYR A 51 -16.28 -17.19 -5.35
C TYR A 51 -17.44 -16.60 -6.13
N VAL A 52 -17.80 -17.26 -7.22
CA VAL A 52 -18.88 -16.86 -8.13
C VAL A 52 -19.94 -17.95 -8.14
N GLY A 53 -21.20 -17.58 -7.91
CA GLY A 53 -22.35 -18.48 -7.92
C GLY A 53 -23.40 -18.04 -8.94
N VAL A 54 -23.96 -19.00 -9.68
CA VAL A 54 -25.11 -18.78 -10.54
C VAL A 54 -26.30 -19.52 -9.94
N TYR A 55 -27.41 -18.82 -9.73
CA TYR A 55 -28.63 -19.40 -9.20
C TYR A 55 -29.79 -19.18 -10.18
N ALA A 56 -30.56 -20.23 -10.49
CA ALA A 56 -31.72 -20.15 -11.35
C ALA A 56 -32.97 -20.80 -10.75
N TYR A 57 -34.15 -20.20 -10.99
CA TYR A 57 -35.45 -20.72 -10.53
C TYR A 57 -36.03 -21.81 -11.42
N THR A 58 -35.55 -21.89 -12.67
CA THR A 58 -35.89 -22.95 -13.63
C THR A 58 -34.62 -23.40 -14.34
N ASN A 59 -34.70 -24.48 -15.11
CA ASN A 59 -33.60 -24.90 -15.97
C ASN A 59 -33.16 -23.74 -16.87
N ALA A 60 -31.87 -23.44 -16.85
CA ALA A 60 -31.26 -22.37 -17.60
C ALA A 60 -29.86 -22.80 -18.06
N THR A 61 -29.51 -22.44 -19.29
CA THR A 61 -28.15 -22.59 -19.81
C THR A 61 -27.46 -21.24 -19.72
N TYR A 62 -26.22 -21.21 -19.25
CA TYR A 62 -25.45 -19.98 -19.11
C TYR A 62 -23.99 -20.20 -19.53
N THR A 63 -23.35 -19.11 -19.92
CA THR A 63 -21.90 -19.04 -20.15
C THR A 63 -21.35 -17.95 -19.24
N ILE A 64 -20.25 -18.24 -18.56
CA ILE A 64 -19.55 -17.26 -17.73
C ILE A 64 -18.15 -17.02 -18.29
N ASN A 65 -17.77 -15.74 -18.40
CA ASN A 65 -16.40 -15.32 -18.70
C ASN A 65 -15.91 -14.45 -17.54
N VAL A 66 -14.76 -14.80 -16.97
CA VAL A 66 -14.17 -14.07 -15.84
C VAL A 66 -12.86 -13.44 -16.28
N ILE A 67 -12.78 -12.12 -16.17
CA ILE A 67 -11.55 -11.37 -16.47
C ILE A 67 -11.02 -10.81 -15.15
N SER A 68 -9.88 -11.31 -14.70
CA SER A 68 -9.14 -10.69 -13.60
C SER A 68 -8.15 -9.70 -14.20
N ARG A 69 -8.39 -8.40 -14.01
CA ARG A 69 -7.40 -7.36 -14.32
C ARG A 69 -6.70 -7.01 -13.01
N GLN A 70 -5.52 -7.58 -12.82
CA GLN A 70 -4.63 -7.13 -11.76
C GLN A 70 -4.04 -5.78 -12.16
N LYS A 71 -4.64 -4.70 -11.67
CA LYS A 71 -4.03 -3.37 -11.74
C LYS A 71 -3.12 -3.18 -10.55
N CYS A 72 -1.94 -2.65 -10.79
CA CYS A 72 -1.08 -2.24 -9.71
C CYS A 72 -1.59 -0.95 -9.04
N PRO A 73 -1.33 -0.78 -7.74
CA PRO A 73 -1.70 0.44 -7.03
C PRO A 73 -1.04 1.64 -7.71
N ASN A 74 -1.84 2.66 -8.03
CA ASN A 74 -1.43 3.90 -8.70
C ASN A 74 -0.51 3.70 -9.92
N ASP A 75 -0.65 2.58 -10.63
CA ASP A 75 0.24 2.23 -11.76
C ASP A 75 1.73 2.26 -11.39
N CYS A 76 2.04 1.82 -10.17
CA CYS A 76 3.37 1.89 -9.56
C CYS A 76 3.99 3.28 -9.57
N SER A 77 3.14 4.33 -9.58
CA SER A 77 3.53 5.74 -9.67
C SER A 77 4.47 6.06 -10.84
N GLY A 78 4.50 5.20 -11.87
CA GLY A 78 5.48 5.25 -12.96
C GLY A 78 6.92 4.88 -12.58
N ASN A 79 7.16 4.49 -11.32
CA ASN A 79 8.50 4.22 -10.77
C ASN A 79 8.76 2.73 -10.52
N GLY A 80 8.03 1.85 -11.21
CA GLY A 80 8.15 0.42 -11.02
C GLY A 80 7.47 -0.37 -12.13
N ASN A 81 7.75 -1.67 -12.15
CA ASN A 81 7.08 -2.60 -13.04
C ASN A 81 5.89 -3.23 -12.34
N CYS A 82 4.74 -3.20 -13.01
CA CYS A 82 3.56 -3.91 -12.56
C CYS A 82 3.64 -5.37 -12.96
N THR A 83 3.63 -6.29 -11.99
CA THR A 83 3.55 -7.73 -12.27
C THR A 83 2.62 -8.39 -11.27
N LEU A 84 1.59 -9.05 -11.79
CA LEU A 84 0.55 -9.72 -11.03
C LEU A 84 -0.13 -8.83 -9.96
N GLY A 85 -0.33 -7.53 -10.26
CA GLY A 85 -0.98 -6.58 -9.36
C GLY A 85 -0.09 -6.08 -8.22
N LYS A 86 1.19 -6.44 -8.22
CA LYS A 86 2.20 -5.93 -7.29
C LYS A 86 3.19 -5.05 -8.02
N CYS A 87 3.64 -4.00 -7.35
CA CYS A 87 4.69 -3.14 -7.84
C CYS A 87 6.07 -3.66 -7.46
N PHE A 88 6.94 -3.78 -8.46
CA PHE A 88 8.36 -4.02 -8.30
C PHE A 88 9.07 -2.70 -8.58
N CYS A 89 9.37 -1.97 -7.51
CA CYS A 89 9.89 -0.61 -7.62
C CYS A 89 11.30 -0.57 -8.19
N MET A 90 11.55 0.41 -9.05
CA MET A 90 12.89 0.75 -9.50
C MET A 90 13.57 1.54 -8.40
N HIS A 91 14.76 1.10 -8.01
CA HIS A 91 15.55 1.83 -7.02
C HIS A 91 15.82 3.28 -7.49
N PRO A 92 15.71 4.31 -6.62
CA PRO A 92 15.53 4.24 -5.16
C PRO A 92 14.08 4.46 -4.67
N TYR A 93 13.07 4.16 -5.50
CA TYR A 93 11.67 4.20 -5.09
C TYR A 93 11.26 2.92 -4.37
N ILE A 94 10.41 3.06 -3.35
CA ILE A 94 9.84 1.95 -2.57
C ILE A 94 8.41 2.25 -2.12
N GLY A 95 7.83 1.33 -1.35
CA GLY A 95 6.44 1.37 -0.92
C GLY A 95 5.55 0.52 -1.82
N GLU A 96 4.27 0.41 -1.48
CA GLU A 96 3.31 -0.47 -2.17
C GLU A 96 3.10 -0.08 -3.64
N ASP A 97 3.22 1.21 -3.94
CA ASP A 97 2.98 1.81 -5.25
C ASP A 97 4.19 2.60 -5.78
N CYS A 98 5.38 2.42 -5.20
CA CYS A 98 6.62 3.10 -5.60
C CYS A 98 6.56 4.64 -5.59
N SER A 99 5.69 5.23 -4.76
CA SER A 99 5.58 6.68 -4.60
C SER A 99 6.65 7.28 -3.69
N ASN A 100 7.26 6.48 -2.81
CA ASN A 100 8.22 6.97 -1.82
C ASN A 100 9.64 6.87 -2.37
N PHE A 101 10.35 7.99 -2.40
CA PHE A 101 11.76 8.06 -2.79
C PHE A 101 12.65 8.06 -1.54
N VAL A 102 13.69 7.25 -1.53
CA VAL A 102 14.62 7.15 -0.40
C VAL A 102 16.02 7.60 -0.77
N LEU A 103 16.58 8.50 0.04
CA LEU A 103 17.92 9.02 -0.17
C LEU A 103 18.95 8.24 0.67
N PRO A 104 19.96 7.60 0.06
CA PRO A 104 21.04 7.00 0.83
C PRO A 104 21.84 8.10 1.56
N ILE A 105 22.10 7.89 2.85
CA ILE A 105 22.98 8.73 3.65
C ILE A 105 24.30 8.01 3.91
N THR A 106 25.38 8.79 3.96
CA THR A 106 26.73 8.27 4.23
C THR A 106 27.10 8.60 5.67
N SER A 107 27.70 7.63 6.38
CA SER A 107 28.23 7.86 7.72
C SER A 107 29.18 9.06 7.73
N ASP A 108 29.08 9.87 8.78
CA ASP A 108 29.95 11.03 9.03
C ASP A 108 29.90 12.15 7.97
N VAL A 109 28.96 12.09 7.03
CA VAL A 109 28.70 13.14 6.06
C VAL A 109 27.41 13.87 6.45
N PRO A 110 27.49 15.16 6.84
CA PRO A 110 26.30 15.92 7.20
C PRO A 110 25.40 16.13 5.97
N LEU A 111 24.12 15.83 6.13
CA LEU A 111 23.10 16.06 5.12
C LEU A 111 22.22 17.26 5.53
N VAL A 112 22.01 18.19 4.60
CA VAL A 112 21.05 19.29 4.78
C VAL A 112 19.76 18.95 4.03
N GLY A 113 18.76 18.48 4.78
CA GLY A 113 17.42 18.20 4.26
C GLY A 113 16.45 19.36 4.47
N ARG A 114 15.34 19.34 3.72
CA ARG A 114 14.16 20.19 3.95
C ARG A 114 12.92 19.33 3.85
N THR A 115 11.94 19.59 4.72
CA THR A 115 10.59 19.02 4.63
C THR A 115 9.55 20.11 4.89
N TYR A 116 8.28 19.78 4.69
CA TYR A 116 7.15 20.66 4.87
C TYR A 116 6.13 20.03 5.81
N TYR A 117 5.17 20.84 6.28
CA TYR A 117 4.09 20.35 7.13
C TYR A 117 3.35 19.17 6.47
N ASN A 118 3.25 18.05 7.18
CA ASN A 118 2.65 16.79 6.73
C ASN A 118 3.32 16.13 5.50
N TYR A 119 4.59 16.43 5.22
CA TYR A 119 5.38 15.72 4.22
C TYR A 119 6.49 14.90 4.87
N TRP A 120 6.66 13.67 4.36
CA TRP A 120 7.75 12.78 4.74
C TRP A 120 8.94 12.96 3.80
N VAL A 121 10.15 12.80 4.32
CA VAL A 121 11.36 12.63 3.53
C VAL A 121 12.12 11.45 4.08
N TYR A 122 12.39 10.46 3.23
CA TYR A 122 12.98 9.21 3.68
C TYR A 122 14.45 9.11 3.32
N TYR A 123 15.22 8.56 4.25
CA TYR A 123 16.64 8.28 4.11
C TYR A 123 16.92 6.81 4.42
N THR A 124 18.03 6.30 3.90
CA THR A 124 18.50 4.94 4.24
C THR A 124 19.98 4.89 4.53
N ILE A 125 20.36 4.05 5.48
CA ILE A 125 21.76 3.75 5.82
C ILE A 125 21.92 2.23 5.97
N GLU A 126 23.00 1.70 5.41
CA GLU A 126 23.41 0.32 5.63
C GLU A 126 24.54 0.29 6.67
N VAL A 127 24.34 -0.48 7.74
CA VAL A 127 25.25 -0.58 8.88
C VAL A 127 25.77 -2.01 8.96
N PHE A 128 27.10 -2.17 8.94
CA PHE A 128 27.75 -3.49 8.95
C PHE A 128 28.36 -3.83 10.33
N GLY A 129 28.25 -5.11 10.72
CA GLY A 129 28.81 -5.64 11.96
C GLY A 129 27.94 -5.40 13.20
N GLN A 130 28.45 -5.65 14.41
CA GLN A 130 27.74 -5.38 15.68
C GLN A 130 27.65 -3.88 16.03
N ASN A 131 27.99 -3.03 15.05
CA ASN A 131 28.00 -1.59 15.22
C ASN A 131 26.57 -1.08 15.09
N GLY A 132 26.29 -0.06 15.87
CA GLY A 132 25.10 0.74 15.73
C GLY A 132 25.41 2.05 15.02
N PHE A 133 24.46 2.98 15.06
CA PHE A 133 24.64 4.31 14.51
C PHE A 133 24.00 5.37 15.41
N ILE A 134 24.44 6.61 15.21
CA ILE A 134 23.93 7.77 15.93
C ILE A 134 23.33 8.71 14.90
N ILE A 135 22.09 9.11 15.12
CA ILE A 135 21.45 10.16 14.34
C ILE A 135 21.52 11.44 15.16
N ASN A 136 22.12 12.48 14.60
CA ASN A 136 22.14 13.81 15.20
C ASN A 136 21.25 14.75 14.37
N LEU A 137 20.15 15.20 14.95
CA LEU A 137 19.21 16.11 14.31
C LEU A 137 19.47 17.53 14.81
N THR A 138 19.63 18.46 13.87
CA THR A 138 19.79 19.90 14.15
C THR A 138 18.85 20.70 13.27
N GLN A 139 18.04 21.59 13.84
CA GLN A 139 17.20 22.53 13.10
C GLN A 139 17.89 23.88 12.93
N SER A 140 17.65 24.54 11.79
CA SER A 140 18.19 25.87 11.51
C SER A 140 17.55 26.95 12.41
N VAL A 141 18.14 28.15 12.39
CA VAL A 141 17.97 29.24 13.37
C VAL A 141 16.52 29.76 13.54
N ASN A 142 15.59 29.44 12.63
CA ASN A 142 14.16 29.76 12.76
C ASN A 142 13.40 28.61 13.44
N PHE A 143 13.82 28.23 14.65
CA PHE A 143 13.18 27.18 15.43
C PHE A 143 11.72 27.56 15.73
N ASP A 144 10.79 26.83 15.12
CA ASP A 144 9.36 26.94 15.41
C ASP A 144 8.99 25.84 16.42
N PRO A 145 8.78 26.16 17.71
CA PRO A 145 8.42 25.17 18.72
C PRO A 145 7.07 24.51 18.46
N LEU A 146 6.20 25.09 17.61
CA LEU A 146 4.92 24.51 17.23
C LEU A 146 5.03 23.54 16.05
N ASN A 147 6.16 23.54 15.33
CA ASN A 147 6.40 22.71 14.16
C ASN A 147 7.81 22.11 14.18
N VAL A 148 8.07 21.32 15.23
CA VAL A 148 9.33 20.60 15.38
C VAL A 148 9.30 19.31 14.53
N PRO A 149 10.36 19.03 13.77
CA PRO A 149 10.47 17.77 13.05
C PRO A 149 10.50 16.59 14.03
N VAL A 150 9.76 15.55 13.70
CA VAL A 150 9.78 14.27 14.41
C VAL A 150 10.40 13.26 13.46
N VAL A 151 11.40 12.55 13.94
CA VAL A 151 12.14 11.55 13.18
C VAL A 151 11.71 10.17 13.65
N TYR A 152 11.35 9.33 12.69
CA TYR A 152 10.98 7.93 12.89
C TYR A 152 12.05 7.05 12.25
N VAL A 153 12.39 5.96 12.90
CA VAL A 153 13.46 5.06 12.45
C VAL A 153 12.98 3.63 12.54
N ARG A 154 13.30 2.84 11.51
CA ARG A 154 12.91 1.43 11.43
C ARG A 154 13.90 0.59 10.63
N GLU A 155 14.13 -0.64 11.07
CA GLU A 155 14.95 -1.62 10.38
C GLU A 155 14.17 -2.27 9.22
N GLY A 156 14.79 -2.35 8.04
CA GLY A 156 14.32 -3.15 6.90
C GLY A 156 13.08 -2.61 6.15
N ALA A 157 12.40 -1.59 6.65
CA ALA A 157 11.25 -0.98 5.98
C ALA A 157 11.10 0.51 6.33
N ILE A 158 10.41 1.27 5.45
CA ILE A 158 10.07 2.67 5.76
C ILE A 158 9.25 2.76 7.05
N PRO A 159 9.57 3.71 7.93
CA PRO A 159 8.74 4.00 9.08
C PRO A 159 7.48 4.79 8.66
N ASP A 160 6.43 4.69 9.47
CA ASP A 160 5.25 5.54 9.40
C ASP A 160 4.78 5.93 10.82
N TYR A 161 3.67 6.67 10.94
CA TYR A 161 3.14 7.14 12.24
C TYR A 161 2.78 6.02 13.23
N SER A 162 2.57 4.80 12.74
CA SER A 162 2.12 3.64 13.51
C SER A 162 3.14 2.50 13.54
N ASN A 163 4.13 2.53 12.65
CA ASN A 163 5.07 1.44 12.43
C ASN A 163 6.50 1.97 12.39
N TYR A 164 7.15 1.96 13.54
CA TYR A 164 8.52 2.43 13.75
C TYR A 164 9.15 1.68 14.92
N ASP A 165 10.48 1.61 14.94
CA ASP A 165 11.24 1.02 16.05
C ASP A 165 11.66 2.11 17.05
N TYR A 166 12.02 3.29 16.53
CA TYR A 166 12.42 4.44 17.34
C TYR A 166 11.76 5.73 16.83
N ILE A 167 11.53 6.66 17.77
CA ILE A 167 10.99 7.99 17.50
C ILE A 167 11.72 9.02 18.37
N PHE A 168 12.09 10.16 17.79
CA PHE A 168 12.63 11.28 18.55
C PHE A 168 12.37 12.63 17.87
N SER A 169 12.44 13.72 18.63
CA SER A 169 12.13 15.07 18.16
C SER A 169 12.92 16.12 18.94
N LEU A 170 12.83 17.39 18.52
CA LEU A 170 13.53 18.51 19.15
C LEU A 170 12.73 19.11 20.32
N HIS A 171 12.60 18.39 21.43
CA HIS A 171 11.84 18.89 22.60
C HIS A 171 12.66 19.78 23.56
N ASN A 172 14.00 19.71 23.54
CA ASN A 172 14.87 20.36 24.54
C ASN A 172 15.90 21.33 23.93
N GLY A 173 15.64 21.86 22.74
CA GLY A 173 16.54 22.77 22.03
C GLY A 173 16.64 22.47 20.54
N PRO A 174 17.51 23.19 19.80
CA PRO A 174 17.62 23.05 18.35
C PRO A 174 18.31 21.75 17.91
N THR A 175 18.81 20.95 18.87
CA THR A 175 19.53 19.70 18.61
C THR A 175 19.01 18.57 19.48
N ASN A 176 18.98 17.36 18.94
CA ASN A 176 18.76 16.13 19.68
C ASN A 176 19.45 14.95 18.98
N LEU A 177 19.76 13.89 19.71
CA LEU A 177 20.39 12.70 19.15
C LEU A 177 19.67 11.42 19.56
N LEU A 178 19.74 10.42 18.67
CA LEU A 178 19.30 9.06 18.91
C LEU A 178 20.47 8.09 18.69
N LYS A 179 20.64 7.12 19.58
CA LYS A 179 21.66 6.06 19.48
C LYS A 179 20.97 4.71 19.32
N ILE A 180 21.35 3.94 18.30
CA ILE A 180 20.76 2.62 18.00
C ILE A 180 21.91 1.60 18.00
N PHE A 181 22.01 0.75 19.04
CA PHE A 181 23.08 -0.25 19.20
C PHE A 181 22.56 -1.53 19.91
N PRO A 182 22.90 -2.75 19.42
CA PRO A 182 23.49 -3.02 18.11
C PRO A 182 22.49 -2.67 16.99
N GLY A 183 22.97 -2.38 15.79
CA GLY A 183 22.10 -1.89 14.71
C GLY A 183 22.59 -2.29 13.34
N SER A 184 22.95 -3.56 13.15
CA SER A 184 23.36 -4.09 11.85
C SER A 184 22.18 -4.17 10.88
N GLY A 185 22.40 -3.93 9.59
CA GLY A 185 21.38 -4.08 8.56
C GLY A 185 21.06 -2.77 7.85
N ILE A 186 19.96 -2.78 7.10
CA ILE A 186 19.48 -1.60 6.37
C ILE A 186 18.44 -0.90 7.23
N TRP A 187 18.68 0.37 7.53
CA TRP A 187 17.79 1.21 8.32
C TRP A 187 17.15 2.27 7.44
N TYR A 188 15.91 2.60 7.75
CA TYR A 188 15.15 3.67 7.12
C TYR A 188 14.82 4.73 8.16
N ILE A 189 15.02 5.98 7.79
CA ILE A 189 14.76 7.17 8.61
C ILE A 189 13.73 8.02 7.87
N GLY A 190 12.68 8.46 8.54
CA GLY A 190 11.61 9.29 7.99
C GLY A 190 11.30 10.50 8.86
#